data_AF-A0A933GWF3-F1
#
_entry.id   AF-A0A933GWF3-F1
#
_cell.length_a   1.000
_cell.length_b   1.000
_cell.length_c   1.000
_cell.angle_alpha   90.00
_cell.angle_beta   90.00
_cell.angle_gamma   90.00
#
_symmetry.space_group_name_H-M   'P 1'
#
loop_
_entity.id
_entity.type
_entity.pdbx_description
1 polymer ?
#
loop_
_entity_poly.entity_id
_entity_poly.type
_entity_poly.pdbx_seq_one_letter_code
_entity_poly.pdbx_strand_id
1 'polypeptide(L)'
;MRVLFLASRPEKPSYRFRVAAFLPHLRERGWDVRVEFVPSGWWARRRLFRGLGESDIVFVQKRLFGALDLAAVRGHARRLVYDLDDAVMHAGEGR
;
A
#
# COMPACT_ATOMS: atom_id res chain seq x y z
N MET A 1 -7.30 8.03 13.46
CA MET A 1 -6.43 8.25 12.27
C MET A 1 -6.96 7.42 11.13
N ARG A 2 -6.91 7.91 9.88
CA ARG A 2 -7.37 7.18 8.69
C ARG A 2 -6.19 6.59 7.92
N VAL A 3 -6.16 5.28 7.76
CA VAL A 3 -5.08 4.56 7.07
C VAL A 3 -5.67 3.77 5.91
N LEU A 4 -5.08 3.94 4.72
CA LEU A 4 -5.42 3.17 3.54
C LEU A 4 -4.26 2.26 3.16
N PHE A 5 -4.52 0.95 3.11
CA PHE A 5 -3.59 -0.04 2.59
C PHE A 5 -3.86 -0.28 1.10
N LEU A 6 -2.88 0.00 0.25
CA LEU A 6 -2.83 -0.46 -1.13
C LEU A 6 -2.14 -1.83 -1.17
N ALA A 7 -2.96 -2.88 -1.09
CA ALA A 7 -2.50 -4.23 -0.83
C ALA A 7 -2.38 -5.10 -2.09
N SER A 8 -1.62 -6.19 -1.95
CA SER A 8 -1.66 -7.34 -2.87
C SER A 8 -2.94 -8.16 -2.65
N ARG A 9 -3.34 -8.97 -3.64
CA ARG A 9 -4.61 -9.74 -3.61
C ARG A 9 -4.77 -10.57 -2.31
N PRO A 10 -6.00 -10.75 -1.81
CA PRO A 10 -6.23 -11.32 -0.49
C PRO A 10 -5.80 -12.79 -0.35
N GLU A 11 -5.70 -13.52 -1.46
CA GLU A 11 -5.28 -14.93 -1.48
C GLU A 11 -3.77 -15.09 -1.23
N LYS A 12 -2.97 -14.02 -1.34
CA LYS A 12 -1.52 -14.12 -1.18
C LYS A 12 -1.12 -14.21 0.30
N PRO A 13 -0.20 -15.13 0.68
CA PRO A 13 0.36 -15.18 2.03
C PRO A 13 0.95 -13.85 2.49
N SER A 14 1.57 -13.09 1.56
CA SER A 14 2.11 -11.76 1.86
C SER A 14 1.04 -10.81 2.42
N TYR A 15 -0.17 -10.79 1.83
CA TYR A 15 -1.29 -9.99 2.34
C TYR A 15 -1.66 -10.42 3.76
N ARG A 16 -1.83 -11.73 3.97
CA ARG A 16 -2.25 -12.28 5.26
C ARG A 16 -1.30 -11.87 6.40
N PHE A 17 0.01 -12.03 6.20
CA PHE A 17 0.99 -11.81 7.25
C PHE A 17 1.45 -10.36 7.42
N ARG A 18 1.43 -9.54 6.35
CA ARG A 18 1.95 -8.16 6.40
C ARG A 18 0.88 -7.08 6.50
N VAL A 19 -0.36 -7.39 6.13
CA VAL A 19 -1.48 -6.45 6.19
C VAL A 19 -2.57 -6.99 7.10
N ALA A 20 -3.17 -8.14 6.76
CA ALA A 20 -4.36 -8.62 7.44
C ALA A 20 -4.16 -8.84 8.95
N ALA A 21 -3.00 -9.39 9.34
CA ALA A 21 -2.64 -9.61 10.76
C ALA A 21 -2.64 -8.34 11.62
N PHE A 22 -2.38 -7.17 11.03
CA PHE A 22 -2.30 -5.90 11.76
C PHE A 22 -3.63 -5.14 11.81
N LEU A 23 -4.58 -5.43 10.91
CA LEU A 23 -5.85 -4.69 10.84
C LEU A 23 -6.64 -4.66 12.16
N PRO A 24 -6.78 -5.78 12.91
CA PRO A 24 -7.50 -5.76 14.19
C PRO A 24 -6.82 -4.83 15.21
N HIS A 25 -5.51 -4.95 15.37
CA HIS A 25 -4.70 -4.16 16.30
C HIS A 25 -4.74 -2.65 16.03
N LEU A 26 -4.87 -2.25 14.76
CA LEU A 26 -5.02 -0.85 14.38
C LEU A 26 -6.44 -0.33 14.68
N ARG A 27 -7.47 -1.15 14.42
CA ARG A 27 -8.87 -0.82 14.72
C ARG A 27 -9.13 -0.72 16.21
N GLU A 28 -8.55 -1.62 17.01
CA GLU A 28 -8.60 -1.56 18.49
C GLU A 28 -8.00 -0.28 19.06
N ARG A 29 -7.02 0.32 18.37
CA ARG A 29 -6.46 1.64 18.69
C ARG A 29 -7.34 2.81 18.22
N GLY A 30 -8.54 2.55 17.71
CA GLY A 30 -9.47 3.56 17.19
C GLY A 30 -9.09 4.14 15.83
N TRP A 31 -8.28 3.42 15.03
CA TRP A 31 -7.95 3.86 13.68
C TRP A 31 -8.99 3.37 12.68
N ASP A 32 -9.36 4.24 11.74
CA ASP A 32 -10.17 3.88 10.58
C ASP A 32 -9.23 3.29 9.51
N VAL A 33 -9.42 2.00 9.23
CA VAL A 33 -8.53 1.23 8.37
C VAL A 33 -9.29 0.65 7.19
N ARG A 34 -8.91 1.11 6.00
CA ARG A 34 -9.39 0.62 4.70
C ARG A 34 -8.30 -0.15 3.97
N VAL A 35 -8.71 -1.16 3.22
CA VAL A 35 -7.83 -1.95 2.34
C VAL A 35 -8.39 -1.87 0.94
N GLU A 36 -7.57 -1.47 -0.02
CA GLU A 36 -7.91 -1.41 -1.44
C GLU A 36 -6.89 -2.21 -2.24
N PHE A 37 -7.37 -2.91 -3.27
CA PHE A 37 -6.52 -3.63 -4.20
C PHE A 37 -6.41 -2.80 -5.48
N VAL A 38 -5.18 -2.45 -5.87
CA VAL A 38 -4.97 -1.57 -7.01
C VAL A 38 -5.48 -2.26 -8.29
N PRO A 39 -6.45 -1.66 -9.00
CA PRO A 39 -7.07 -2.28 -10.16
C PRO A 39 -6.12 -2.35 -11.36
N SER A 40 -6.45 -3.19 -12.34
CA SER A 40 -5.70 -3.29 -13.61
C SER A 40 -5.99 -2.12 -14.55
N GLY A 41 -7.24 -1.64 -14.60
CA GLY A 41 -7.67 -0.60 -15.54
C GLY A 41 -7.21 0.81 -15.18
N TRP A 42 -6.81 1.58 -16.19
CA TRP A 42 -6.28 2.94 -16.04
C TRP A 42 -7.29 3.90 -15.35
N TRP A 43 -8.54 3.92 -15.81
CA TRP A 43 -9.60 4.77 -15.23
C TRP A 43 -9.89 4.41 -13.77
N ALA A 44 -9.93 3.12 -13.44
CA ALA A 44 -10.14 2.64 -12.09
C ALA A 44 -8.97 3.03 -11.17
N ARG A 45 -7.72 2.96 -11.66
CA ARG A 45 -6.54 3.46 -10.93
C ARG A 45 -6.60 4.95 -10.67
N ARG A 46 -6.93 5.75 -11.69
CA ARG A 46 -7.07 7.21 -11.54
C ARG A 46 -8.12 7.56 -10.48
N ARG A 47 -9.26 6.87 -10.46
CA ARG A 47 -10.29 7.05 -9.43
C ARG A 47 -9.78 6.69 -8.04
N LEU A 48 -9.11 5.55 -7.89
CA LEU A 48 -8.48 5.15 -6.63
C LEU A 48 -7.46 6.18 -6.14
N PHE A 49 -6.56 6.63 -7.03
CA PHE A 49 -5.49 7.56 -6.67
C PHE A 49 -6.00 8.93 -6.25
N ARG A 50 -7.09 9.41 -6.85
CA ARG A 50 -7.73 10.67 -6.44
C ARG A 50 -8.30 10.63 -5.02
N GLY A 51 -8.77 9.46 -4.58
CA GLY A 51 -9.32 9.27 -3.23
C GLY A 51 -8.26 9.16 -2.12
N LEU A 52 -6.97 9.04 -2.46
CA LEU A 52 -5.91 8.85 -1.47
C LEU A 52 -5.77 10.01 -0.46
N GLY A 53 -6.18 11.22 -0.85
CA GLY A 53 -6.12 12.40 0.00
C GLY A 53 -7.12 12.37 1.18
N GLU A 54 -8.08 11.45 1.16
CA GLU A 54 -9.00 11.19 2.26
C GLU A 54 -8.33 10.48 3.43
N SER A 55 -7.16 9.86 3.23
CA SER A 55 -6.45 9.15 4.29
C SER A 55 -5.25 9.95 4.79
N ASP A 56 -4.95 9.81 6.08
CA ASP A 56 -3.80 10.45 6.70
C ASP A 56 -2.51 9.72 6.32
N ILE A 57 -2.61 8.40 6.11
CA ILE A 57 -1.52 7.52 5.68
C ILE A 57 -2.01 6.63 4.53
N VAL A 58 -1.18 6.52 3.48
CA VAL A 58 -1.29 5.53 2.42
C VAL A 58 -0.12 4.55 2.56
N PHE A 59 -0.41 3.29 2.84
CA PHE A 59 0.55 2.21 2.98
C PHE A 59 0.55 1.35 1.72
N VAL A 60 1.69 1.21 1.06
CA VAL A 60 1.84 0.44 -0.19
C VAL A 60 2.53 -0.87 0.11
N GLN A 61 1.81 -1.99 -0.06
CA GLN A 61 2.33 -3.32 0.22
C GLN A 61 3.10 -3.89 -0.98
N LYS A 62 4.41 -4.13 -0.84
CA LYS A 62 5.25 -4.90 -1.78
C LYS A 62 5.01 -4.55 -3.26
N ARG A 63 4.79 -3.28 -3.56
CA ARG A 63 4.46 -2.83 -4.90
C ARG A 63 5.30 -1.62 -5.23
N LEU A 64 5.93 -1.66 -6.39
CA LEU A 64 6.57 -0.50 -7.00
C LEU A 64 5.66 0.02 -8.10
N PHE A 65 5.29 1.29 -8.01
CA PHE A 65 4.58 1.98 -9.08
C PHE A 65 5.58 2.45 -10.14
N GLY A 66 5.19 2.39 -11.41
CA GLY A 66 5.92 3.11 -12.46
C GLY A 66 5.87 4.62 -12.20
N ALA A 67 6.76 5.38 -12.83
CA ALA A 67 6.95 6.82 -12.55
C ALA A 67 5.65 7.65 -12.58
N LEU A 68 4.76 7.40 -13.56
CA LEU A 68 3.48 8.13 -13.68
C LEU A 68 2.51 7.81 -12.55
N ASP A 69 2.36 6.54 -12.20
CA ASP A 69 1.52 6.10 -11.09
C ASP A 69 2.10 6.60 -9.76
N LEU A 70 3.42 6.56 -9.61
CA LEU A 70 4.11 7.06 -8.42
C LEU A 70 3.89 8.56 -8.24
N ALA A 71 4.04 9.36 -9.30
CA ALA A 71 3.77 10.79 -9.26
C ALA A 71 2.31 11.08 -8.88
N ALA A 72 1.35 10.32 -9.44
CA ALA A 72 -0.06 10.47 -9.10
C ALA A 72 -0.34 10.10 -7.63
N VAL A 73 0.16 8.95 -7.16
CA VAL A 73 0.02 8.51 -5.76
C VAL A 73 0.65 9.52 -4.80
N ARG A 74 1.87 9.98 -5.10
CA ARG A 74 2.61 10.93 -4.28
C ARG A 74 1.91 12.30 -4.22
N GLY A 75 1.31 12.75 -5.31
CA GLY A 75 0.59 14.01 -5.37
C GLY A 75 -0.72 14.03 -4.57
N HIS A 76 -1.36 12.88 -4.35
CA HIS A 76 -2.62 12.79 -3.60
C HIS A 76 -2.44 12.29 -2.16
N ALA A 77 -1.40 11.50 -1.87
CA ALA A 77 -1.16 10.96 -0.54
C ALA A 77 -0.57 12.02 0.41
N ARG A 78 -1.19 12.22 1.57
CA ARG A 78 -0.67 13.08 2.64
C ARG A 78 0.64 12.55 3.20
N ARG A 79 0.68 11.25 3.51
CA ARG A 79 1.86 10.50 3.92
C ARG A 79 1.86 9.17 3.18
N LEU A 80 3.00 8.81 2.60
CA LEU A 80 3.17 7.60 1.81
C LEU A 80 4.21 6.70 2.48
N VAL A 81 3.82 5.47 2.79
CA VAL A 81 4.66 4.45 3.44
C VAL A 81 4.79 3.25 2.49
N TYR A 82 6.01 2.74 2.32
CA TYR A 82 6.28 1.55 1.50
C TYR A 82 6.71 0.37 2.38
N ASP A 83 6.09 -0.78 2.15
CA ASP A 83 6.56 -2.11 2.59
C ASP A 83 7.56 -2.64 1.54
N LEU A 84 8.85 -2.52 1.85
CA LEU A 84 9.93 -3.09 1.05
C LEU A 84 10.21 -4.51 1.55
N ASP A 85 10.35 -5.45 0.62
CA ASP A 85 10.53 -6.87 0.94
C ASP A 85 12.00 -7.27 0.93
N ASP A 86 12.60 -7.28 -0.26
CA ASP A 86 13.96 -7.73 -0.48
C ASP A 86 14.76 -6.68 -1.26
N ALA A 87 16.01 -6.51 -0.87
CA ALA A 87 16.96 -5.65 -1.56
C ALA A 87 17.69 -6.46 -2.66
N VAL A 88 16.94 -6.93 -3.67
CA VAL A 88 17.43 -7.81 -4.75
C VAL A 88 18.52 -7.19 -5.63
N MET A 89 18.73 -5.88 -5.53
CA MET A 89 19.80 -5.15 -6.21
C MET A 89 21.17 -5.36 -5.56
N HIS A 90 21.22 -5.92 -4.36
CA HIS A 90 22.47 -6.31 -3.72
C HIS A 90 22.69 -7.80 -3.94
N ALA A 91 23.81 -8.15 -4.55
CA ALA A 91 24.28 -9.53 -4.49
C ALA A 91 24.53 -9.85 -3.02
N GLY A 92 23.87 -10.87 -2.49
CA GLY A 92 24.16 -11.34 -1.15
C GLY A 92 25.64 -11.71 -1.09
N GLU A 93 26.39 -11.12 -0.16
CA GLU A 93 27.70 -11.62 0.26
C GLU A 93 27.49 -12.95 1.03
N GLY A 94 26.78 -13.90 0.42
CA GLY A 94 26.68 -15.26 0.89
C GLY A 94 27.90 -16.03 0.41
N ARG A 95 29.05 -15.77 1.04
CA ARG A 95 30.15 -16.72 1.12
C ARG A 95 30.07 -17.49 2.42
#